data_AF-A0A382P9C7-F1
#
_entry.id   AF-A0A382P9C7-F1
#
_cell.length_a   1.000
_cell.length_b   1.000
_cell.length_c   1.000
_cell.angle_alpha   90.00
_cell.angle_beta   90.00
_cell.angle_gamma   90.00
#
_symmetry.space_group_name_H-M   'P 1'
#
loop_
_entity.id
_entity.type
_entity.pdbx_description
1 polymer ?
#
loop_
_entity_poly.entity_id
_entity_poly.type
_entity_poly.pdbx_seq_one_letter_code
_entity_poly.pdbx_strand_id
1 'polypeptide(L)'
;MAKMSDAELMKKVRSLAESNSKSGAARELNMSVQTFTNRLLSAASSLGEAPPKFTRKTTSTQKIKPKRVHSDKVRSAGQAGKALRVIIPQHFFNNLGWAAGDEIKMRKSGKTKIIIEKV
;
A
#
# COMPACT_ATOMS: atom_id res chain seq x y z
N MET A 1 14.78 -10.43 32.05
CA MET A 1 13.42 -9.90 31.79
C MET A 1 12.44 -10.68 32.66
N ALA A 2 11.79 -10.04 33.63
CA ALA A 2 10.80 -10.73 34.47
C ALA A 2 9.70 -11.32 33.56
N LYS A 3 9.54 -12.64 33.59
CA LYS A 3 8.47 -13.33 32.86
C LYS A 3 7.16 -12.93 33.53
N MET A 4 6.42 -12.02 32.90
CA MET A 4 5.01 -11.77 33.20
C MET A 4 4.27 -13.11 33.31
N SER A 5 3.45 -13.29 34.34
CA SER A 5 2.71 -14.54 34.55
C SER A 5 1.72 -14.78 33.42
N ASP A 6 1.34 -16.03 33.17
CA ASP A 6 0.43 -16.38 32.08
C ASP A 6 -0.95 -15.72 32.26
N ALA A 7 -1.41 -15.54 33.51
CA ALA A 7 -2.65 -14.84 33.83
C ALA A 7 -2.58 -13.34 33.51
N GLU A 8 -1.47 -12.69 33.86
CA GLU A 8 -1.24 -11.26 33.53
C GLU A 8 -1.12 -11.04 32.02
N LEU A 9 -0.47 -11.97 31.32
CA LEU A 9 -0.36 -11.97 29.87
C LEU A 9 -1.76 -12.03 29.25
N MET A 10 -2.59 -13.00 29.65
CA MET A 10 -3.95 -13.16 29.11
C MET A 10 -4.84 -11.94 29.37
N LYS A 11 -4.76 -11.33 30.56
CA LYS A 11 -5.49 -10.11 30.89
C LYS A 11 -5.10 -8.94 29.97
N LYS A 12 -3.79 -8.71 29.79
CA LYS A 12 -3.29 -7.66 28.87
C LYS A 12 -3.66 -7.95 27.43
N VAL A 13 -3.53 -9.20 26.99
CA VAL A 13 -3.87 -9.57 25.61
C VAL A 13 -5.36 -9.37 25.34
N ARG A 14 -6.24 -9.65 26.32
CA ARG A 14 -7.69 -9.41 26.19
C ARG A 14 -8.00 -7.93 25.98
N SER A 15 -7.38 -7.02 26.76
CA SER A 15 -7.52 -5.57 26.52
C SER A 15 -6.95 -5.10 25.17
N LEU A 16 -5.87 -5.73 24.71
CA LEU A 16 -5.26 -5.40 23.41
C LEU A 16 -6.05 -5.95 22.22
N ALA A 17 -6.77 -7.07 22.40
CA ALA A 17 -7.56 -7.67 21.34
C ALA A 17 -8.79 -6.83 20.96
N GLU A 18 -9.30 -6.01 21.87
CA GLU A 18 -10.44 -5.10 21.62
C GLU A 18 -10.06 -3.90 20.74
N SER A 19 -8.84 -3.39 20.91
CA SER A 19 -8.40 -2.13 20.28
C SER A 19 -7.38 -2.32 19.15
N ASN A 20 -6.64 -3.44 19.15
CA ASN A 20 -5.46 -3.63 18.29
C ASN A 20 -5.50 -4.94 17.47
N SER A 21 -4.68 -4.97 16.42
CA SER A 21 -4.39 -6.18 15.65
C SER A 21 -3.44 -7.11 16.40
N LYS A 22 -3.45 -8.41 16.07
CA LYS A 22 -2.49 -9.40 16.63
C LYS A 22 -1.03 -8.95 16.50
N SER A 23 -0.67 -8.35 15.36
CA SER A 23 0.67 -7.80 15.13
C SER A 23 0.97 -6.56 15.98
N GLY A 24 -0.03 -5.72 16.25
CA GLY A 24 0.13 -4.54 17.11
C GLY A 24 0.29 -4.94 18.57
N ALA A 25 -0.49 -5.90 19.05
CA ALA A 25 -0.35 -6.46 20.40
C ALA A 25 1.02 -7.11 20.61
N ALA A 26 1.55 -7.83 19.61
CA ALA A 26 2.90 -8.40 19.68
C ALA A 26 3.98 -7.30 19.78
N ARG A 27 3.83 -6.18 19.06
CA ARG A 27 4.74 -5.03 19.13
C ARG A 27 4.71 -4.35 20.50
N GLU A 28 3.53 -4.15 21.08
CA GLU A 28 3.40 -3.56 22.42
C GLU A 28 4.04 -4.44 23.51
N LEU A 29 3.99 -5.75 23.33
CA LEU A 29 4.65 -6.72 24.21
C LEU A 29 6.13 -6.97 23.84
N ASN A 30 6.72 -6.15 22.95
CA ASN A 30 8.12 -6.23 22.50
C ASN A 30 8.54 -7.64 22.05
N MET A 31 7.68 -8.34 21.30
CA MET A 31 7.95 -9.68 20.83
C MET A 31 7.59 -9.87 19.35
N SER A 32 8.21 -10.86 18.72
CA SER A 32 7.82 -11.24 17.36
C SER A 32 6.40 -11.79 17.35
N VAL A 33 5.70 -11.65 16.22
CA VAL A 33 4.33 -12.18 16.07
C VAL A 33 4.29 -13.70 16.29
N GLN A 34 5.35 -14.40 15.89
CA GLN A 34 5.47 -15.85 16.08
C GLN A 34 5.63 -16.20 17.57
N THR A 35 6.57 -15.54 18.27
CA THR A 35 6.79 -15.74 19.70
C THR A 35 5.53 -15.41 20.51
N PHE A 36 4.83 -14.32 20.15
CA PHE A 36 3.55 -13.95 20.74
C PHE A 36 2.49 -15.03 20.57
N THR A 37 2.38 -15.60 19.37
CA THR A 37 1.40 -16.65 19.06
C THR A 37 1.65 -17.90 19.91
N ASN A 38 2.90 -18.34 19.99
CA ASN A 38 3.26 -19.53 20.74
C ASN A 38 3.03 -19.33 22.24
N ARG A 39 3.41 -18.16 22.77
CA ARG A 39 3.20 -17.82 24.18
C ARG A 39 1.72 -17.69 24.52
N LEU A 40 0.92 -17.10 23.64
CA LEU A 40 -0.53 -16.98 23.81
C LEU A 40 -1.19 -18.36 23.85
N LEU A 41 -0.82 -19.25 22.92
CA LEU A 41 -1.37 -20.60 22.87
C LEU A 41 -0.97 -21.43 24.10
N SER A 42 0.29 -21.30 24.53
CA SER A 42 0.78 -21.95 25.75
C SER A 42 0.05 -21.44 26.99
N ALA A 43 -0.08 -20.13 27.16
CA ALA A 43 -0.77 -19.54 28.30
C ALA A 43 -2.26 -19.90 28.33
N ALA A 44 -2.93 -19.89 27.18
CA ALA A 44 -4.31 -20.33 27.03
C ALA A 44 -4.48 -21.81 27.42
N SER A 45 -3.56 -22.67 26.98
CA SER A 45 -3.57 -24.10 27.32
C SER A 45 -3.33 -24.35 28.80
N SER A 46 -2.35 -23.68 29.40
CA SER A 46 -2.02 -23.81 30.84
C SER A 46 -3.18 -23.37 31.75
N LEU A 47 -3.93 -22.35 31.35
CA LEU A 47 -5.04 -21.79 32.13
C LEU A 47 -6.39 -22.42 31.80
N GLY A 48 -6.48 -23.29 30.79
CA GLY A 48 -7.74 -23.86 30.31
C GLY A 48 -8.70 -22.82 29.71
N GLU A 49 -8.18 -21.65 29.31
CA GLU A 49 -8.98 -20.55 28.75
C GLU A 49 -8.86 -20.50 27.22
N ALA A 50 -9.94 -20.10 26.53
CA ALA A 50 -9.88 -19.89 25.10
C ALA A 50 -9.03 -18.64 24.76
N PRO A 51 -8.11 -18.71 23.78
CA PRO A 51 -7.32 -17.55 23.38
C PRO A 51 -8.19 -16.46 22.75
N PRO A 52 -7.99 -15.17 23.10
CA PRO A 52 -8.77 -14.07 22.58
C PRO A 52 -8.62 -13.94 21.05
N LYS A 53 -9.76 -13.72 20.38
CA LYS A 53 -9.80 -13.49 18.94
C LYS A 53 -9.47 -12.03 18.65
N PHE A 54 -8.36 -11.80 17.96
CA PHE A 54 -8.05 -10.49 17.42
C PHE A 54 -8.97 -10.22 16.24
N THR A 55 -9.84 -9.22 16.35
CA THR A 55 -10.61 -8.77 15.19
C THR A 55 -9.63 -8.24 14.16
N ARG A 56 -9.59 -8.88 12.99
CA ARG A 56 -8.86 -8.33 11.86
C ARG A 56 -9.68 -7.12 11.41
N LYS A 57 -9.45 -5.95 12.01
CA LYS A 57 -9.76 -4.69 11.35
C LYS A 57 -8.89 -4.69 10.10
N THR A 58 -9.43 -5.23 9.01
CA THR A 58 -8.89 -4.99 7.68
C THR A 58 -9.03 -3.49 7.50
N THR A 59 -8.00 -2.74 7.87
CA THR A 59 -7.85 -1.36 7.44
C THR A 59 -7.71 -1.47 5.93
N SER A 60 -8.85 -1.46 5.24
CA SER A 60 -8.97 -1.40 3.78
C SER A 60 -8.52 -0.05 3.24
N THR A 61 -7.91 0.80 4.07
CA THR A 61 -7.03 1.87 3.64
C THR A 61 -5.72 1.27 3.14
N GLN A 62 -5.80 0.45 2.09
CA GLN A 62 -4.76 0.54 1.07
C GLN A 62 -4.68 2.02 0.73
N LYS A 63 -3.64 2.72 1.22
CA LYS A 63 -3.25 3.99 0.65
C LYS A 63 -3.03 3.69 -0.83
N ILE A 64 -4.05 3.95 -1.65
CA ILE A 64 -3.96 3.86 -3.09
C ILE A 64 -2.83 4.82 -3.41
N LYS A 65 -1.64 4.29 -3.73
CA LYS A 65 -0.51 5.11 -4.14
C LYS A 65 -1.04 6.00 -5.26
N PRO A 66 -0.85 7.33 -5.20
CA PRO A 66 -1.41 8.22 -6.21
C PRO A 66 -0.99 7.70 -7.58
N LYS A 67 -1.96 7.54 -8.49
CA LYS A 67 -1.69 7.05 -9.85
C LYS A 67 -0.57 7.91 -10.43
N ARG A 68 0.55 7.28 -10.81
CA ARG A 68 1.73 7.98 -11.32
C ARG A 68 1.33 8.75 -12.59
N VAL A 69 1.20 10.07 -12.47
CA VAL A 69 1.03 10.98 -13.60
C VAL A 69 2.42 11.33 -14.10
N HIS A 70 2.63 11.22 -15.41
CA HIS A 70 3.88 11.63 -16.05
C HIS A 70 3.65 12.95 -16.77
N SER A 71 4.44 13.96 -16.46
CA SER A 71 4.44 15.26 -17.14
C SER A 71 5.59 15.31 -18.15
N ASP A 72 5.29 15.70 -19.39
CA ASP A 72 6.29 15.94 -20.44
C ASP A 72 5.86 17.14 -21.30
N LYS A 73 6.63 17.46 -22.34
CA LYS A 73 6.31 18.51 -23.31
C LYS A 73 6.19 17.97 -24.73
N VAL A 74 5.31 18.57 -25.53
CA VAL A 74 5.24 18.31 -26.97
C VAL A 74 6.54 18.80 -27.63
N ARG A 75 7.17 17.96 -28.45
CA ARG A 75 8.41 18.29 -29.16
C ARG A 75 8.17 18.31 -30.67
N SER A 76 9.01 19.04 -31.39
CA SER A 76 9.00 19.04 -32.85
C SER A 76 9.38 17.66 -33.41
N ALA A 77 8.84 17.33 -34.59
CA ALA A 77 9.17 16.11 -35.31
C ALA A 77 10.69 16.04 -35.56
N GLY A 78 11.30 14.87 -35.35
CA GLY A 78 12.73 14.64 -35.58
C GLY A 78 13.65 14.77 -34.36
N GLN A 79 13.19 15.29 -33.22
CA GLN A 79 13.98 15.30 -31.96
C GLN A 79 13.94 13.98 -31.17
N ALA A 80 13.55 12.88 -31.82
CA ALA A 80 13.42 11.59 -31.17
C ALA A 80 14.77 10.82 -31.16
N GLY A 81 15.48 10.81 -30.03
CA GLY A 81 16.65 9.95 -29.83
C GLY A 81 16.32 8.45 -29.87
N LYS A 82 17.36 7.61 -30.09
CA LYS A 82 17.39 6.16 -30.41
C LYS A 82 16.70 5.14 -29.45
N ALA A 83 15.79 5.53 -28.56
CA ALA A 83 15.13 4.59 -27.65
C ALA A 83 13.72 4.19 -28.10
N LEU A 84 13.22 3.04 -27.62
CA LEU A 84 11.89 2.44 -27.80
C LEU A 84 10.74 3.45 -27.56
N ARG A 85 10.44 4.29 -28.56
CA ARG A 85 9.43 5.37 -28.48
C ARG A 85 8.28 5.05 -29.41
N VAL A 86 7.07 5.38 -28.96
CA VAL A 86 5.88 5.41 -29.82
C VAL A 86 5.87 6.75 -30.56
N ILE A 87 5.90 6.70 -31.88
CA ILE A 87 5.85 7.90 -32.74
C ILE A 87 4.39 8.17 -33.07
N ILE A 88 3.89 9.35 -32.69
CA ILE A 88 2.54 9.80 -33.05
C ILE A 88 2.67 10.74 -34.26
N PRO A 89 1.92 10.53 -35.35
CA PRO A 89 1.98 11.40 -36.52
C PRO A 89 1.60 12.85 -36.21
N GLN A 90 2.28 13.80 -36.87
CA GLN A 90 2.14 15.24 -36.59
C GLN A 90 0.72 15.78 -36.82
N HIS A 91 -0.03 15.23 -37.79
CA HIS A 91 -1.38 15.70 -38.10
C HIS A 91 -2.37 15.55 -36.93
N PHE A 92 -2.15 14.59 -36.03
CA PHE A 92 -2.97 14.46 -34.81
C PHE A 92 -2.83 15.66 -33.89
N PHE A 93 -1.61 16.17 -33.72
CA PHE A 93 -1.35 17.35 -32.90
C PHE A 93 -1.95 18.62 -33.52
N ASN A 94 -1.92 18.74 -34.85
CA ASN A 94 -2.54 19.86 -35.57
C ASN A 94 -4.06 19.92 -35.33
N ASN A 95 -4.75 18.78 -35.46
CA ASN A 95 -6.20 18.70 -35.23
C ASN A 95 -6.58 18.97 -33.77
N LEU A 96 -5.67 18.67 -32.83
CA LEU A 96 -5.86 18.93 -31.40
C LEU A 96 -5.44 20.34 -30.97
N GLY A 97 -4.84 21.14 -31.87
CA GLY A 97 -4.32 22.47 -31.56
C GLY A 97 -3.13 22.45 -30.58
N TRP A 98 -2.31 21.39 -30.63
CA TRP A 98 -1.13 21.25 -29.77
C TRP A 98 0.12 21.73 -30.51
N ALA A 99 0.87 22.63 -29.87
CA ALA A 99 2.11 23.21 -30.38
C ALA A 99 3.33 22.65 -29.64
N ALA A 100 4.51 22.76 -30.27
CA ALA A 100 5.76 22.41 -29.60
C ALA A 100 5.98 23.30 -28.37
N GLY A 101 6.33 22.69 -27.24
CA GLY A 101 6.51 23.36 -25.95
C GLY A 101 5.31 23.25 -25.00
N ASP A 102 4.13 22.85 -25.50
CA ASP A 102 2.95 22.62 -24.68
C ASP A 102 3.20 21.53 -23.63
N GLU A 103 2.75 21.77 -22.39
CA GLU A 103 2.83 20.78 -21.33
C GLU A 103 1.74 19.74 -21.46
N ILE A 104 2.12 18.47 -21.32
CA ILE A 104 1.22 17.34 -21.38
C ILE A 104 1.31 16.50 -20.11
N LYS A 105 0.16 15.99 -19.68
CA LYS A 105 0.04 14.96 -18.64
C LYS A 105 -0.38 13.65 -19.27
N MET A 106 0.36 12.60 -18.95
CA MET A 106 0.07 11.23 -19.35
C MET A 106 -0.33 10.42 -18.13
N ARG A 107 -1.47 9.72 -18.23
CA ARG A 107 -1.96 8.81 -17.19
C ARG A 107 -2.48 7.51 -17.79
N LYS A 108 -2.29 6.41 -17.06
CA LYS A 108 -2.92 5.13 -17.41
C LYS A 108 -4.38 5.11 -16.96
N SER A 109 -5.26 4.69 -17.85
CA SER A 109 -6.67 4.42 -17.56
C SER A 109 -6.96 2.94 -17.79
N GLY A 110 -7.19 2.20 -16.70
CA GLY A 110 -7.32 0.74 -16.75
C GLY A 110 -6.02 0.04 -17.17
N LYS A 111 -6.15 -1.11 -17.84
CA LYS A 111 -5.03 -1.96 -18.25
C LYS A 111 -4.43 -1.59 -19.62
N THR A 112 -5.26 -1.05 -20.53
CA THR A 112 -4.91 -0.93 -21.95
C THR A 112 -4.92 0.49 -22.49
N LYS A 113 -5.42 1.48 -21.74
CA LYS A 113 -5.57 2.85 -22.24
C LYS A 113 -4.56 3.80 -21.58
N ILE A 114 -3.98 4.67 -22.38
CA ILE A 114 -3.18 5.82 -21.93
C ILE A 114 -3.94 7.07 -22.37
N ILE A 115 -4.18 7.98 -21.42
CA ILE A 115 -4.80 9.27 -21.67
C ILE A 115 -3.70 10.32 -21.62
N ILE A 116 -3.61 11.12 -22.69
CA ILE A 116 -2.69 12.25 -22.81
C ILE A 116 -3.55 13.51 -22.86
N GLU A 117 -3.32 14.42 -21.91
CA GLU A 117 -4.08 15.67 -21.75
C GLU A 117 -3.09 16.83 -21.85
N LYS A 118 -3.43 17.87 -22.61
CA LYS A 118 -2.71 19.16 -22.56
C LYS A 118 -3.09 19.89 -21.26
N VAL A 119 -2.10 20.47 -20.60
CA VAL A 119 -2.26 21.26 -19.36
C VAL A 119 -2.41 22.72 -19.70
#